data_AF-A0A3D0K1M2-F1
#
_entry.id   AF-A0A3D0K1M2-F1
#
_cell.length_a   1.000
_cell.length_b   1.000
_cell.length_c   1.000
_cell.angle_alpha   90.00
_cell.angle_beta   90.00
_cell.angle_gamma   90.00
#
_symmetry.space_group_name_H-M   'P 1'
#
loop_
_entity.id
_entity.type
_entity.pdbx_description
1 polymer ?
#
loop_
_entity_poly.entity_id
_entity_poly.type
_entity_poly.pdbx_seq_one_letter_code
_entity_poly.pdbx_strand_id
1 'polypeptide(L)'
;MSYEELNTSIPDEMVHPTKIDQLLVLLDSLSIELINYQDRRIRNGDQFYAPLHTNLKFKRDNPFMTFGLKNGEELIQEQAQQESEDGEAESANTSAAPGHDGGDGLLDESEREAAIEEVSTKRIDDPIRMYLTQMGTIPLLTREEEIRLAKKIETTRMIFRRKVLESDYAAMQAVEILQQVHNGDLPFDRTMRISTAEENAKEKIASRIPVNIATVQRLLKRNELDWERLEGTRVDKATTA
;
A
#
# COMPACT_ATOMS: atom_id res chain seq x y z
N MET A 1 -13.37 -6.60 -3.92
CA MET A 1 -12.83 -5.73 -2.85
C MET A 1 -11.46 -5.25 -3.26
N SER A 2 -11.02 -4.03 -2.90
CA SER A 2 -9.65 -3.61 -3.21
C SER A 2 -8.64 -4.15 -2.18
N TYR A 3 -7.38 -4.33 -2.59
CA TYR A 3 -6.31 -4.70 -1.65
C TYR A 3 -6.13 -3.68 -0.52
N GLU A 4 -6.35 -2.40 -0.82
CA GLU A 4 -6.24 -1.31 0.14
C GLU A 4 -7.38 -1.36 1.16
N GLU A 5 -8.61 -1.64 0.72
CA GLU A 5 -9.79 -1.83 1.58
C GLU A 5 -9.64 -3.03 2.50
N LEU A 6 -9.09 -4.15 2.02
CA LEU A 6 -8.77 -5.30 2.86
C LEU A 6 -7.79 -4.90 3.96
N ASN A 7 -6.73 -4.18 3.61
CA ASN A 7 -5.68 -3.78 4.54
C ASN A 7 -6.12 -2.70 5.54
N THR A 8 -7.15 -1.91 5.22
CA THR A 8 -7.74 -0.93 6.15
C THR A 8 -8.83 -1.54 7.03
N SER A 9 -9.50 -2.61 6.60
CA SER A 9 -10.59 -3.25 7.34
C SER A 9 -10.16 -4.39 8.26
N ILE A 10 -8.96 -4.95 8.11
CA ILE A 10 -8.46 -6.00 9.01
C ILE A 10 -8.17 -5.41 10.41
N PRO A 11 -8.83 -5.89 11.48
CA PRO A 11 -8.55 -5.47 12.85
C PRO A 11 -7.15 -5.88 13.31
N ASP A 12 -6.51 -5.06 14.16
CA ASP A 12 -5.15 -5.28 14.64
C ASP A 12 -4.96 -6.58 15.47
N GLU A 13 -6.05 -7.13 16.01
CA GLU A 13 -6.07 -8.41 16.74
C GLU A 13 -6.07 -9.64 15.81
N MET A 14 -6.39 -9.46 14.53
CA MET A 14 -6.47 -10.54 13.52
C MET A 14 -5.19 -10.68 12.67
N VAL A 15 -4.07 -10.14 13.13
CA VAL A 15 -2.75 -10.17 12.45
C VAL A 15 -2.05 -11.55 12.50
N HIS A 16 -2.68 -12.57 13.08
CA HIS A 16 -2.09 -13.91 13.09
C HIS A 16 -2.05 -14.50 11.67
N PRO A 17 -0.89 -15.01 11.21
CA PRO A 17 -0.71 -15.57 9.87
C PRO A 17 -1.81 -16.56 9.47
N THR A 18 -2.12 -17.50 10.35
CA THR A 18 -3.13 -18.53 10.11
C THR A 18 -4.54 -17.96 9.95
N LYS A 19 -4.87 -16.88 10.67
CA LYS A 19 -6.20 -16.23 10.58
C LYS A 19 -6.33 -15.44 9.28
N ILE A 20 -5.29 -14.74 8.86
CA ILE A 20 -5.23 -14.07 7.56
C ILE A 20 -5.39 -15.10 6.45
N ASP A 21 -4.72 -16.25 6.59
CA ASP A 21 -4.81 -17.28 5.58
C ASP A 21 -6.22 -17.85 5.44
N GLN A 22 -6.90 -18.08 6.58
CA GLN A 22 -8.30 -18.51 6.62
C GLN A 22 -9.23 -17.44 6.03
N LEU A 23 -9.01 -16.16 6.34
CA LEU A 23 -9.79 -15.05 5.80
C LEU A 23 -9.69 -15.00 4.27
N LEU A 24 -8.49 -15.15 3.71
CA LEU A 24 -8.29 -15.17 2.26
C LEU A 24 -9.01 -16.34 1.59
N VAL A 25 -8.99 -17.53 2.20
CA VAL A 25 -9.76 -18.69 1.72
C VAL A 25 -11.26 -18.42 1.79
N LEU A 26 -11.72 -17.77 2.85
CA LEU A 26 -13.13 -17.44 3.04
C LEU A 26 -13.59 -16.42 1.99
N LEU A 27 -12.81 -15.36 1.74
CA LEU A 27 -13.09 -14.38 0.68
C LEU A 27 -13.20 -15.02 -0.70
N ASP A 28 -12.30 -15.96 -1.01
CA ASP A 28 -12.34 -16.73 -2.26
C ASP A 28 -13.60 -17.60 -2.34
N SER A 29 -13.98 -18.27 -1.24
CA SER A 29 -15.21 -19.07 -1.16
C SER A 29 -16.50 -18.24 -1.30
N LEU A 30 -16.45 -16.95 -0.95
CA LEU A 30 -17.54 -16.00 -1.12
C LEU A 30 -17.52 -15.31 -2.50
N SER A 31 -16.65 -15.73 -3.43
CA SER A 31 -16.46 -15.13 -4.75
C SER A 31 -16.11 -13.63 -4.73
N ILE A 32 -15.45 -13.17 -3.65
CA ILE A 32 -15.03 -11.78 -3.51
C ILE A 32 -13.65 -11.60 -4.17
N GLU A 33 -13.65 -11.13 -5.42
CA GLU A 33 -12.41 -10.86 -6.16
C GLU A 33 -11.62 -9.71 -5.52
N LEU A 34 -10.33 -9.92 -5.24
CA LEU A 34 -9.40 -8.90 -4.76
C LEU A 34 -8.75 -8.20 -5.95
N ILE A 35 -9.10 -6.93 -6.14
CA ILE A 35 -8.77 -6.15 -7.33
C ILE A 35 -7.87 -4.97 -6.92
N ASN A 36 -7.00 -4.50 -7.82
CA ASN A 36 -6.26 -3.27 -7.55
C ASN A 36 -7.17 -2.05 -7.51
N TYR A 37 -6.70 -1.00 -6.84
CA TYR A 37 -7.43 0.25 -6.73
C TYR A 37 -7.84 0.82 -8.10
N GLN A 38 -6.91 0.82 -9.06
CA GLN A 38 -7.16 1.34 -10.42
C GLN A 38 -8.18 0.51 -11.20
N ASP A 39 -8.09 -0.81 -11.11
CA ASP A 39 -9.00 -1.73 -11.78
C ASP A 39 -10.43 -1.63 -11.23
N ARG A 40 -10.60 -1.30 -9.94
CA ARG A 40 -11.91 -1.05 -9.32
C ARG A 40 -12.56 0.24 -9.83
N ARG A 41 -11.79 1.31 -10.04
CA ARG A 41 -12.28 2.57 -10.64
C ARG A 41 -12.82 2.35 -12.05
N ILE A 42 -12.18 1.48 -12.82
CA ILE A 42 -12.60 1.13 -14.19
C ILE A 42 -13.92 0.34 -14.17
N ARG A 43 -14.16 -0.49 -13.15
CA ARG A 43 -15.35 -1.33 -13.02
C ARG A 43 -16.56 -0.64 -12.35
N ASN A 44 -16.52 0.68 -12.08
CA ASN A 44 -17.60 1.45 -11.41
C ASN A 44 -18.15 0.79 -10.12
N GLY A 45 -17.28 0.17 -9.31
CA GLY A 45 -17.71 -0.47 -8.06
C GLY A 45 -17.87 0.52 -6.90
N ASP A 46 -18.90 0.33 -6.08
CA ASP A 46 -19.10 1.10 -4.84
C ASP A 46 -17.91 0.92 -3.88
N GLN A 47 -17.45 2.04 -3.32
CA GLN A 47 -16.25 2.10 -2.50
C GLN A 47 -16.59 2.10 -1.02
N PHE A 48 -15.90 1.24 -0.26
CA PHE A 48 -16.05 1.20 1.18
C PHE A 48 -14.89 1.96 1.84
N TYR A 49 -15.19 3.12 2.41
CA TYR A 49 -14.23 3.90 3.20
C TYR A 49 -14.15 3.34 4.62
N ALA A 50 -13.11 2.56 4.90
CA ALA A 50 -12.76 2.22 6.28
C ALA A 50 -11.99 3.41 6.89
N PRO A 51 -12.46 3.98 8.02
CA PRO A 51 -11.79 5.10 8.67
C PRO A 51 -10.36 4.72 9.07
N LEU A 52 -9.43 5.65 8.86
CA LEU A 52 -8.03 5.46 9.21
C LEU A 52 -7.91 5.20 10.71
N HIS A 53 -7.33 4.06 11.07
CA HIS A 53 -7.01 3.73 12.46
C HIS A 53 -5.75 4.44 13.00
N THR A 54 -5.27 5.50 12.32
CA THR A 54 -4.17 6.37 12.77
C THR A 54 -4.45 7.83 12.46
N ASN A 55 -3.92 8.72 13.30
CA ASN A 55 -3.95 10.17 13.09
C ASN A 55 -2.89 10.67 12.09
N LEU A 56 -2.04 9.78 11.58
CA LEU A 56 -1.10 10.08 10.51
C LEU A 56 -1.87 10.27 9.19
N LYS A 57 -1.97 11.52 8.73
CA LYS A 57 -2.47 11.85 7.39
C LYS A 57 -1.29 11.95 6.42
N PHE A 58 -1.04 10.92 5.62
CA PHE A 58 -0.14 11.07 4.48
C PHE A 58 -0.89 11.80 3.34
N LYS A 59 -0.17 12.52 2.46
CA LYS A 59 -0.78 13.15 1.27
C LYS A 59 -1.54 12.17 0.37
N ARG A 60 -1.18 10.87 0.40
CA ARG A 60 -1.89 9.77 -0.27
C ARG A 60 -3.17 9.34 0.45
N ASP A 61 -3.31 9.59 1.75
CA ASP A 61 -4.48 9.18 2.55
C ASP A 61 -5.64 10.17 2.40
N ASN A 62 -5.39 11.30 1.72
CA ASN A 62 -6.43 12.24 1.33
C ASN A 62 -7.39 11.56 0.33
N PRO A 63 -8.72 11.58 0.60
CA PRO A 63 -9.75 11.04 -0.29
C PRO A 63 -9.67 11.57 -1.74
N PHE A 64 -8.95 12.67 -1.95
CA PHE A 64 -8.85 13.37 -3.23
C PHE A 64 -7.78 12.78 -4.16
N MET A 65 -6.60 12.43 -3.63
CA MET A 65 -5.46 11.96 -4.44
C MET A 65 -5.45 10.44 -4.64
N THR A 66 -5.88 9.67 -3.65
CA THR A 66 -6.09 8.24 -3.84
C THR A 66 -7.31 7.97 -4.69
N PHE A 67 -8.37 8.80 -4.60
CA PHE A 67 -9.66 8.48 -5.21
C PHE A 67 -10.09 9.31 -6.42
N GLY A 68 -9.26 10.26 -6.86
CA GLY A 68 -9.46 10.99 -8.10
C GLY A 68 -10.75 11.80 -8.16
N LEU A 69 -11.27 12.23 -7.00
CA LEU A 69 -12.28 13.28 -6.95
C LEU A 69 -11.57 14.61 -7.23
N LYS A 70 -12.07 15.38 -8.19
CA LYS A 70 -11.59 16.74 -8.46
C LYS A 70 -11.68 17.58 -7.18
N ASN A 71 -10.63 18.32 -6.86
CA ASN A 71 -10.63 19.23 -5.73
C ASN A 71 -11.70 20.32 -5.95
N GLY A 72 -12.38 20.75 -4.89
CA GLY A 72 -13.14 22.01 -4.91
C GLY A 72 -12.24 23.19 -5.33
N GLU A 73 -10.95 23.13 -4.98
CA GLU A 73 -9.92 24.09 -5.41
C GLU A 73 -9.66 24.06 -6.91
N GLU A 74 -9.69 22.90 -7.58
CA GLU A 74 -9.56 22.80 -9.04
C GLU A 74 -10.83 23.33 -9.75
N LEU A 75 -12.01 23.14 -9.15
CA LEU A 75 -13.26 23.75 -9.62
C LEU A 75 -13.25 25.27 -9.44
N ILE A 76 -12.72 25.78 -8.32
CA ILE A 76 -12.55 27.22 -8.08
C ILE A 76 -11.49 27.80 -9.02
N GLN A 77 -10.44 27.05 -9.36
CA GLN A 77 -9.39 27.50 -10.27
C GLN A 77 -9.83 27.43 -11.74
N GLU A 78 -10.64 26.44 -12.13
CA GLU A 78 -11.34 26.38 -13.43
C GLU A 78 -12.40 27.51 -13.54
N GLN A 79 -13.14 27.82 -12.46
CA GLN A 79 -14.11 28.93 -12.42
C GLN A 79 -13.41 30.30 -12.41
N ALA A 80 -12.31 30.46 -11.68
CA ALA A 80 -11.52 31.69 -11.67
C ALA A 80 -10.81 31.94 -13.01
N GLN A 81 -10.44 30.88 -13.75
CA GLN A 81 -9.94 31.01 -15.12
C GLN A 81 -11.04 31.46 -16.09
N GLN A 82 -12.28 30.99 -15.92
CA GLN A 82 -13.44 31.45 -16.70
C GLN A 82 -13.85 32.89 -16.35
N GLU A 83 -13.78 33.30 -15.08
CA GLU A 83 -14.06 34.68 -14.66
C GLU A 83 -12.95 35.67 -15.07
N SER A 84 -11.71 35.18 -15.29
CA SER A 84 -10.58 36.02 -15.73
C SER A 84 -10.62 36.44 -17.21
N GLU A 85 -11.49 35.84 -18.04
CA GLU A 85 -11.66 36.26 -19.44
C GLU A 85 -12.64 37.44 -19.60
N ASP A 86 -13.46 37.78 -18.59
CA ASP A 86 -14.57 38.73 -18.73
C ASP A 86 -14.50 40.00 -17.84
N GLY A 87 -13.37 40.32 -17.21
CA GLY A 87 -13.32 41.42 -16.23
C GLY A 87 -12.01 42.19 -16.11
N GLU A 88 -11.63 42.99 -17.10
CA GLU A 88 -10.70 44.11 -16.88
C GLU A 88 -11.41 45.28 -16.18
N ALA A 89 -11.03 45.61 -14.93
CA ALA A 89 -10.94 46.99 -14.40
C ALA A 89 -10.50 47.09 -12.92
N GLU A 90 -9.47 47.91 -12.71
CA GLU A 90 -9.18 48.79 -11.55
C GLU A 90 -8.73 48.24 -10.17
N SER A 91 -7.41 48.35 -9.93
CA SER A 91 -6.72 49.12 -8.89
C SER A 91 -7.31 49.25 -7.47
N ALA A 92 -6.53 48.87 -6.43
CA ALA A 92 -5.89 49.82 -5.50
C ALA A 92 -5.25 49.15 -4.27
N ASN A 93 -4.06 49.63 -3.97
CA ASN A 93 -3.18 49.34 -2.84
C ASN A 93 -3.73 49.92 -1.52
N THR A 94 -3.74 49.18 -0.41
CA THR A 94 -3.59 49.78 0.93
C THR A 94 -2.94 48.82 1.93
N SER A 95 -1.84 49.30 2.51
CA SER A 95 -1.11 48.77 3.65
C SER A 95 -1.84 49.04 4.97
N ALA A 96 -1.87 48.07 5.89
CA ALA A 96 -1.99 48.35 7.32
C ALA A 96 -1.41 47.19 8.16
N ALA A 97 -0.36 47.49 8.94
CA ALA A 97 -0.03 46.75 10.14
C ALA A 97 -0.99 47.17 11.28
N PRO A 98 -1.20 46.32 12.30
CA PRO A 98 -0.59 46.64 13.60
C PRO A 98 -0.09 45.41 14.37
N GLY A 99 0.82 45.64 15.31
CA GLY A 99 1.44 44.62 16.15
C GLY A 99 0.87 44.48 17.57
N HIS A 100 1.40 43.44 18.24
CA HIS A 100 1.60 43.20 19.67
C HIS A 100 0.36 42.99 20.58
N ASP A 101 0.27 41.82 21.24
CA ASP A 101 0.75 41.60 22.62
C ASP A 101 0.63 40.10 23.01
N GLY A 102 1.46 39.66 23.96
CA GLY A 102 1.63 38.27 24.36
C GLY A 102 0.52 37.71 25.24
N GLY A 103 0.20 36.44 25.00
CA GLY A 103 -0.55 35.57 25.90
C GLY A 103 -0.13 34.13 25.64
N ASP A 104 0.43 33.47 26.67
CA ASP A 104 0.80 32.05 26.71
C ASP A 104 -0.45 31.17 26.65
N GLY A 105 -1.02 31.06 25.46
CA GLY A 105 -2.16 30.22 25.11
C GLY A 105 -1.68 29.00 24.34
N LEU A 106 -2.15 27.83 24.76
CA LEU A 106 -1.94 26.55 24.08
C LEU A 106 -2.41 26.68 22.62
N LEU A 107 -1.46 26.89 21.70
CA LEU A 107 -1.72 27.02 20.26
C LEU A 107 -2.38 25.75 19.72
N ASP A 108 -3.49 25.91 19.01
CA ASP A 108 -4.17 24.82 18.31
C ASP A 108 -3.27 24.26 17.19
N GLU A 109 -3.37 22.96 16.91
CA GLU A 109 -2.49 22.27 15.94
C GLU A 109 -2.58 22.91 14.54
N SER A 110 -3.77 23.44 14.18
CA SER A 110 -4.00 24.17 12.93
C SER A 110 -3.30 25.53 12.86
N GLU A 111 -3.14 26.22 13.99
CA GLU A 111 -2.46 27.52 14.03
C GLU A 111 -0.93 27.34 13.92
N ARG A 112 -0.40 26.21 14.41
CA ARG A 112 1.00 25.81 14.19
C ARG A 112 1.27 25.48 12.72
N GLU A 113 0.38 24.72 12.07
CA GLU A 113 0.52 24.40 10.64
C GLU A 113 0.51 25.67 9.78
N ALA A 114 -0.41 26.61 10.04
CA ALA A 114 -0.49 27.88 9.31
C ALA A 114 0.76 28.77 9.51
N ALA A 115 1.30 28.83 10.74
CA ALA A 115 2.51 29.58 11.02
C ALA A 115 3.76 28.99 10.32
N ILE A 116 3.81 27.66 10.14
CA ILE A 116 4.90 26.99 9.42
C ILE A 116 4.79 27.22 7.90
N GLU A 117 3.57 27.29 7.36
CA GLU A 117 3.34 27.61 5.95
C GLU A 117 3.71 29.06 5.60
N GLU A 118 3.40 30.04 6.46
CA GLU A 118 3.80 31.43 6.21
C GLU A 118 5.33 31.61 6.19
N VAL A 119 6.06 30.87 7.03
CA VAL A 119 7.54 30.89 7.06
C VAL A 119 8.15 30.22 5.81
N SER A 120 7.45 29.24 5.23
CA SER A 120 7.85 28.55 4.00
C SER A 120 7.83 29.48 2.78
N THR A 121 6.90 30.44 2.71
CA THR A 121 6.75 31.30 1.51
C THR A 121 7.82 32.39 1.38
N LYS A 122 8.48 32.80 2.47
CA LYS A 122 9.49 33.88 2.45
C LYS A 122 10.92 33.31 2.50
N ARG A 123 11.44 33.01 1.29
CA ARG A 123 12.85 32.69 0.94
C ARG A 123 13.32 31.29 1.34
N ILE A 124 12.97 30.30 0.53
CA ILE A 124 13.58 28.95 0.53
C ILE A 124 14.64 28.92 -0.57
N ASP A 125 15.91 29.02 -0.19
CA ASP A 125 17.07 28.78 -1.08
C ASP A 125 18.00 27.68 -0.51
N ASP A 126 17.68 27.11 0.65
CA ASP A 126 18.50 26.08 1.29
C ASP A 126 17.76 24.72 1.30
N PRO A 127 18.24 23.71 0.53
CA PRO A 127 17.63 22.38 0.49
C PRO A 127 17.68 21.66 1.84
N ILE A 128 18.63 22.01 2.72
CA ILE A 128 18.71 21.45 4.07
C ILE A 128 17.58 22.00 4.93
N ARG A 129 17.36 23.32 4.89
CA ARG A 129 16.24 23.96 5.60
C ARG A 129 14.89 23.42 5.09
N MET A 130 14.75 23.25 3.78
CA MET A 130 13.56 22.64 3.18
C MET A 130 13.31 21.23 3.73
N TYR A 131 14.34 20.38 3.78
CA TYR A 131 14.22 19.02 4.30
C TYR A 131 13.89 18.99 5.80
N LEU A 132 14.53 19.81 6.63
CA LEU A 132 14.27 19.84 8.07
C LEU A 132 12.86 20.34 8.39
N THR A 133 12.37 21.35 7.68
CA THR A 133 10.99 21.80 7.83
C THR A 133 10.01 20.69 7.42
N GLN A 134 10.27 19.97 6.31
CA GLN A 134 9.43 18.84 5.87
C GLN A 134 9.49 17.63 6.80
N MET A 135 10.63 17.35 7.44
CA MET A 135 10.71 16.31 8.45
C MET A 135 9.96 16.70 9.73
N GLY A 136 10.01 17.99 10.09
CA GLY A 136 9.37 18.53 11.29
C GLY A 136 7.84 18.54 11.25
N THR A 137 7.22 18.41 10.07
CA THR A 137 5.76 18.26 9.94
C THR A 137 5.26 16.85 10.26
N ILE A 138 6.13 15.85 10.36
CA ILE A 138 5.73 14.48 10.66
C ILE A 138 5.79 14.26 12.17
N PRO A 139 4.66 14.02 12.85
CA PRO A 139 4.65 13.79 14.29
C PRO A 139 5.39 12.49 14.65
N LEU A 140 6.01 12.48 15.83
CA LEU A 140 6.66 11.28 16.36
C LEU A 140 5.62 10.20 16.67
N LEU A 141 5.98 8.96 16.39
CA LEU A 141 5.13 7.80 16.69
C LEU A 141 5.10 7.53 18.19
N THR A 142 3.92 7.22 18.70
CA THR A 142 3.78 6.62 20.04
C THR A 142 4.17 5.15 20.01
N ARG A 143 4.49 4.58 21.19
CA ARG A 143 4.87 3.16 21.30
C ARG A 143 3.80 2.21 20.74
N GLU A 144 2.52 2.54 20.93
CA GLU A 144 1.39 1.76 20.43
C GLU A 144 1.31 1.82 18.90
N GLU A 145 1.50 3.00 18.32
CA GLU A 145 1.54 3.19 16.86
C GLU A 145 2.72 2.47 16.21
N GLU A 146 3.91 2.47 16.85
CA GLU A 146 5.06 1.70 16.38
C GLU A 146 4.73 0.20 16.28
N ILE A 147 4.15 -0.37 17.34
CA ILE A 147 3.78 -1.78 17.38
C ILE A 147 2.72 -2.08 16.31
N ARG A 148 1.75 -1.20 16.13
CA ARG A 148 0.69 -1.33 15.13
C ARG A 148 1.25 -1.29 13.70
N LEU A 149 2.12 -0.33 13.40
CA LEU A 149 2.75 -0.22 12.09
C LEU A 149 3.65 -1.43 11.80
N ALA A 150 4.39 -1.92 12.80
CA ALA A 150 5.20 -3.14 12.66
C ALA A 150 4.33 -4.36 12.31
N LYS A 151 3.21 -4.55 13.02
CA LYS A 151 2.22 -5.60 12.73
C LYS A 151 1.61 -5.48 11.33
N LYS A 152 1.27 -4.26 10.91
CA LYS A 152 0.72 -3.99 9.57
C LYS A 152 1.73 -4.31 8.46
N ILE A 153 3.00 -3.97 8.65
CA ILE A 153 4.07 -4.29 7.69
C ILE A 153 4.26 -5.80 7.55
N GLU A 154 4.30 -6.54 8.66
CA GLU A 154 4.42 -8.01 8.62
C GLU A 154 3.20 -8.66 7.95
N THR A 155 1.98 -8.22 8.28
CA THR A 155 0.74 -8.71 7.65
C THR A 155 0.74 -8.48 6.16
N THR A 156 1.04 -7.25 5.73
CA THR A 156 1.03 -6.87 4.31
C THR A 156 2.10 -7.64 3.55
N ARG A 157 3.28 -7.85 4.15
CA ARG A 157 4.35 -8.68 3.59
C ARG A 157 3.93 -10.13 3.42
N MET A 158 3.17 -10.69 4.35
CA MET A 158 2.63 -12.04 4.26
C MET A 158 1.62 -12.16 3.11
N ILE A 159 0.63 -11.26 3.06
CA ILE A 159 -0.40 -11.25 2.01
C ILE A 159 0.26 -11.12 0.64
N PHE A 160 1.20 -10.19 0.51
CA PHE A 160 1.96 -9.99 -0.73
C PHE A 160 2.68 -11.27 -1.17
N ARG A 161 3.39 -11.95 -0.26
CA ARG A 161 4.10 -13.21 -0.59
C ARG A 161 3.14 -14.31 -1.05
N ARG A 162 1.99 -14.45 -0.38
CA ARG A 162 0.98 -15.43 -0.78
C ARG A 162 0.45 -15.12 -2.18
N LYS A 163 0.10 -13.86 -2.45
CA LYS A 163 -0.40 -13.41 -3.75
C LYS A 163 0.62 -13.56 -4.87
N VAL A 164 1.89 -13.29 -4.61
CA VAL A 164 2.96 -13.53 -5.60
C VAL A 164 3.04 -15.01 -5.95
N LEU A 165 2.95 -15.90 -4.97
CA LEU A 165 3.01 -17.36 -5.19
C LEU A 165 1.71 -17.96 -5.77
N GLU A 166 0.61 -17.21 -5.83
CA GLU A 166 -0.59 -17.61 -6.59
C GLU A 166 -0.34 -17.53 -8.10
N SER A 167 0.64 -16.74 -8.55
CA SER A 167 1.06 -16.72 -9.95
C SER A 167 1.93 -17.93 -10.27
N ASP A 168 1.48 -18.74 -11.23
CA ASP A 168 2.16 -19.97 -11.65
C ASP A 168 3.61 -19.70 -12.10
N TYR A 169 3.81 -18.64 -12.88
CA TYR A 169 5.14 -18.19 -13.31
C TYR A 169 6.08 -17.89 -12.12
N ALA A 170 5.58 -17.17 -11.12
CA ALA A 170 6.38 -16.83 -9.94
C ALA A 170 6.67 -18.08 -9.08
N ALA A 171 5.70 -19.00 -8.97
CA ALA A 171 5.87 -20.25 -8.27
C ALA A 171 6.93 -21.16 -8.95
N MET A 172 6.94 -21.25 -10.29
CA MET A 172 7.96 -21.97 -11.05
C MET A 172 9.36 -21.41 -10.80
N GLN A 173 9.52 -20.09 -10.89
CA GLN A 173 10.81 -19.43 -10.62
C GLN A 173 11.26 -19.65 -9.17
N ALA A 174 10.34 -19.61 -8.20
CA ALA A 174 10.68 -19.89 -6.81
C ALA A 174 11.20 -21.32 -6.62
N VAL A 175 10.59 -22.31 -7.30
CA VAL A 175 11.06 -23.70 -7.27
C VAL A 175 12.43 -23.85 -7.90
N GLU A 176 12.69 -23.17 -9.03
CA GLU A 176 14.00 -23.18 -9.69
C GLU A 176 15.10 -22.63 -8.76
N ILE A 177 14.85 -21.48 -8.13
CA ILE A 177 15.80 -20.87 -7.17
C ILE A 177 16.06 -21.82 -6.00
N LEU A 178 15.03 -22.46 -5.46
CA LEU A 178 15.18 -23.45 -4.37
C LEU A 178 16.01 -24.67 -4.81
N GLN A 179 15.87 -25.11 -6.06
CA GLN A 179 16.67 -26.19 -6.62
C GLN A 179 18.14 -25.78 -6.80
N GLN A 180 18.40 -24.58 -7.31
CA GLN A 180 19.76 -24.03 -7.45
C GLN A 180 20.46 -23.90 -6.08
N VAL A 181 19.71 -23.47 -5.05
CA VAL A 181 20.22 -23.42 -3.67
C VAL A 181 20.53 -24.81 -3.13
N HIS A 182 19.70 -25.81 -3.43
CA HIS A 182 19.94 -27.20 -3.01
C HIS A 182 21.15 -27.83 -3.72
N ASN A 183 21.31 -27.56 -5.00
CA ASN A 183 22.41 -28.05 -5.83
C ASN A 183 23.76 -27.38 -5.48
N GLY A 184 23.73 -26.25 -4.77
CA GLY A 184 24.91 -25.47 -4.40
C GLY A 184 25.32 -24.42 -5.44
N ASP A 185 24.52 -24.19 -6.48
CA ASP A 185 24.75 -23.16 -7.50
C ASP A 185 24.59 -21.75 -6.92
N LEU A 186 23.64 -21.59 -5.98
CA LEU A 186 23.40 -20.34 -5.26
C LEU A 186 23.73 -20.47 -3.77
N PRO A 187 24.44 -19.50 -3.16
CA PRO A 187 24.74 -19.52 -1.73
C PRO A 187 23.46 -19.46 -0.88
N PHE A 188 23.26 -20.45 0.00
CA PHE A 188 22.06 -20.57 0.85
C PHE A 188 21.79 -19.29 1.66
N ASP A 189 22.81 -18.77 2.34
CA ASP A 189 22.64 -17.64 3.27
C ASP A 189 22.40 -16.30 2.56
N ARG A 190 22.77 -16.18 1.28
CA ARG A 190 22.53 -14.99 0.46
C ARG A 190 21.11 -14.98 -0.12
N THR A 191 20.61 -16.15 -0.48
CA THR A 191 19.34 -16.30 -1.20
C THR A 191 18.15 -16.46 -0.26
N MET A 192 18.34 -17.06 0.92
CA MET A 192 17.26 -17.40 1.85
C MET A 192 17.26 -16.49 3.08
N ARG A 193 16.08 -15.95 3.44
CA ARG A 193 15.88 -15.25 4.72
C ARG A 193 15.60 -16.28 5.82
N ILE A 194 16.56 -16.51 6.70
CA ILE A 194 16.42 -17.42 7.85
C ILE A 194 16.09 -16.59 9.10
N SER A 195 15.12 -17.03 9.90
CA SER A 195 14.89 -16.46 11.22
C SER A 195 16.00 -16.90 12.17
N THR A 196 16.78 -15.96 12.70
CA THR A 196 17.85 -16.22 13.69
C THR A 196 17.33 -16.65 15.06
N ALA A 197 16.02 -16.62 15.27
CA ALA A 197 15.37 -17.02 16.52
C ALA A 197 15.32 -18.55 16.74
N GLU A 198 15.45 -19.35 15.68
CA GLU A 198 15.38 -20.81 15.79
C GLU A 198 16.76 -21.46 15.66
N GLU A 199 17.11 -22.28 16.65
CA GLU A 199 18.30 -23.12 16.60
C GLU A 199 18.15 -24.19 15.49
N ASN A 200 19.21 -24.34 14.68
CA ASN A 200 19.30 -25.25 13.53
C ASN A 200 18.27 -25.02 12.40
N ALA A 201 17.77 -23.79 12.24
CA ALA A 201 16.82 -23.46 11.16
C ALA A 201 17.35 -23.79 9.75
N LYS A 202 18.65 -23.56 9.51
CA LYS A 202 19.31 -23.84 8.22
C LYS A 202 19.22 -25.32 7.83
N GLU A 203 19.60 -26.21 8.74
CA GLU A 203 19.61 -27.66 8.50
C GLU A 203 18.19 -28.22 8.33
N LYS A 204 17.23 -27.72 9.11
CA LYS A 204 15.81 -28.08 8.96
C LYS A 204 15.26 -27.66 7.60
N ILE A 205 15.60 -26.46 7.12
CA ILE A 205 15.16 -26.00 5.80
C ILE A 205 15.86 -26.82 4.70
N ALA A 206 17.18 -26.99 4.79
CA ALA A 206 17.96 -27.74 3.81
C ALA A 206 17.48 -29.19 3.63
N SER A 207 17.12 -29.87 4.73
CA SER A 207 16.57 -31.24 4.69
C SER A 207 15.16 -31.32 4.12
N ARG A 208 14.35 -30.26 4.24
CA ARG A 208 12.97 -30.21 3.74
C ARG A 208 12.88 -29.87 2.25
N ILE A 209 13.80 -29.07 1.74
CA ILE A 209 13.83 -28.62 0.34
C ILE A 209 13.63 -29.77 -0.67
N PRO A 210 14.43 -30.86 -0.66
CA PRO A 210 14.33 -31.89 -1.70
C PRO A 210 12.97 -32.62 -1.69
N VAL A 211 12.38 -32.86 -0.51
CA VAL A 211 11.08 -33.53 -0.38
C VAL A 211 9.94 -32.62 -0.85
N ASN A 212 9.99 -31.35 -0.47
CA ASN A 212 8.93 -30.39 -0.81
C ASN A 212 8.98 -29.97 -2.27
N ILE A 213 10.17 -29.77 -2.86
CA ILE A 213 10.31 -29.45 -4.29
C ILE A 213 9.65 -30.53 -5.15
N ALA A 214 9.93 -31.81 -4.88
CA ALA A 214 9.35 -32.91 -5.64
C ALA A 214 7.81 -32.92 -5.58
N THR A 215 7.25 -32.51 -4.45
CA THR A 215 5.80 -32.39 -4.27
C THR A 215 5.25 -31.20 -5.04
N VAL A 216 5.86 -30.02 -4.91
CA VAL A 216 5.43 -28.78 -5.57
C VAL A 216 5.54 -28.91 -7.09
N GLN A 217 6.60 -29.53 -7.62
CA GLN A 217 6.75 -29.78 -9.06
C GLN A 217 5.62 -30.64 -9.62
N ARG A 218 5.17 -31.66 -8.88
CA ARG A 218 4.01 -32.48 -9.29
C ARG A 218 2.71 -31.67 -9.28
N LEU A 219 2.54 -30.77 -8.31
CA LEU A 219 1.37 -29.91 -8.23
C LEU A 219 1.36 -28.88 -9.37
N LEU A 220 2.49 -28.24 -9.66
CA LEU A 220 2.61 -27.29 -10.79
C LEU A 220 2.32 -27.99 -12.12
N LYS A 221 2.90 -29.18 -12.36
CA LYS A 221 2.60 -29.97 -13.56
C LYS A 221 1.12 -30.36 -13.65
N ARG A 222 0.45 -30.59 -12.53
CA ARG A 222 -0.98 -30.88 -12.51
C ARG A 222 -1.80 -29.62 -12.83
N ASN A 223 -1.42 -28.46 -12.31
CA ASN A 223 -2.04 -27.18 -12.63
C ASN A 223 -1.95 -26.89 -14.13
N GLU A 224 -0.80 -27.14 -14.75
CA GLU A 224 -0.60 -27.01 -16.20
C GLU A 224 -1.57 -27.91 -16.99
N LEU A 225 -1.66 -29.20 -16.63
CA LEU A 225 -2.61 -30.12 -17.26
C LEU A 225 -4.07 -29.72 -17.05
N ASP A 226 -4.42 -29.21 -15.86
CA ASP A 226 -5.77 -28.76 -15.56
C ASP A 226 -6.10 -27.46 -16.32
N TRP A 227 -5.11 -26.58 -16.56
CA TRP A 227 -5.22 -25.41 -17.43
C TRP A 227 -5.46 -25.81 -18.89
N GLU A 228 -4.67 -26.72 -19.44
CA GLU A 228 -4.83 -27.21 -20.83
C GLU A 228 -6.24 -27.79 -21.06
N ARG A 229 -6.77 -28.54 -20.08
CA ARG A 229 -8.14 -29.07 -20.14
C ARG A 229 -9.18 -27.97 -20.17
N LEU A 230 -9.03 -26.96 -19.32
CA LEU A 230 -9.95 -25.82 -19.29
C LEU A 230 -9.90 -25.04 -20.61
N GLU A 231 -8.71 -24.79 -21.15
CA GLU A 231 -8.53 -24.09 -22.41
C GLU A 231 -9.15 -24.85 -23.59
N GLY A 232 -8.92 -26.17 -23.66
CA GLY A 232 -9.56 -27.04 -24.65
C GLY A 232 -11.09 -26.96 -24.60
N THR A 233 -11.68 -27.07 -23.41
CA THR A 233 -13.15 -26.94 -23.25
C THR A 233 -13.69 -25.55 -23.56
N ARG A 234 -12.87 -24.50 -23.43
CA ARG A 234 -13.25 -23.11 -23.74
C ARG A 234 -13.31 -22.87 -25.25
N VAL A 235 -12.38 -23.46 -26.00
CA VAL A 235 -12.35 -23.42 -27.48
C VAL A 235 -13.56 -24.17 -28.07
N ASP A 236 -13.92 -25.32 -27.50
CA ASP A 236 -15.06 -26.11 -27.95
C ASP A 236 -16.40 -25.37 -27.73
N LYS A 237 -16.54 -24.67 -26.60
CA LYS A 237 -17.72 -23.83 -26.32
C LYS A 237 -17.82 -22.60 -27.21
N ALA A 238 -16.69 -21.98 -27.56
CA ALA A 238 -16.66 -20.81 -28.46
C ALA A 238 -16.93 -21.18 -29.92
N THR A 239 -16.67 -22.43 -30.33
CA THR A 239 -16.90 -22.92 -31.69
C THR A 239 -18.34 -23.42 -31.91
N THR A 240 -19.07 -23.70 -30.83
CA THR A 240 -20.43 -24.25 -30.87
C THR A 240 -21.53 -23.20 -30.64
N ALA A 241 -21.17 -21.94 -30.35
CA ALA A 241 -22.08 -20.80 -30.20
C ALA A 241 -22.01 -19.87 -31.42
#